data_AF-A0A3P8KJI3-F1
#
_entry.id   AF-A0A3P8KJI3-F1
#
_cell.length_a   1.000
_cell.length_b   1.000
_cell.length_c   1.000
_cell.angle_alpha   90.00
_cell.angle_beta   90.00
_cell.angle_gamma   90.00
#
_symmetry.space_group_name_H-M   'P 1'
#
loop_
_entity.id
_entity.type
_entity.pdbx_description
1 polymer ?
#
loop_
_entity_poly.entity_id
_entity_poly.type
_entity_poly.pdbx_seq_one_letter_code
_entity_poly.pdbx_strand_id
1 'polypeptide(L)'
;MAISSTITAKEQEQQEKKVAIDFFHIDMIPDAMDKMKWTTAAKLTRHWFSIKPAFTFTVQSRRIALNTDAVKLPMSQVNFDIVKMSWAILYEQVRTGIDELRRLWKSAKEIERLKEQLNKSKLIDEAEVFIGYSESVREH
;
A
#
# COMPACT_ATOMS: atom_id res chain seq x y z
N MET A 1 -9.07 33.62 -9.04
CA MET A 1 -8.68 34.30 -7.78
C MET A 1 -9.94 34.49 -6.96
N ALA A 2 -10.02 33.97 -5.74
CA ALA A 2 -11.17 34.15 -4.86
C ALA A 2 -10.69 34.82 -3.57
N ILE A 3 -11.31 35.94 -3.22
CA ILE A 3 -10.97 36.79 -2.07
C ILE A 3 -12.10 36.59 -1.06
N SER A 4 -11.79 36.10 0.14
CA SER A 4 -12.76 35.93 1.22
C SER A 4 -12.47 36.94 2.33
N SER A 5 -13.44 37.78 2.65
CA SER A 5 -13.35 38.80 3.71
C SER A 5 -14.31 38.47 4.85
N THR A 6 -13.80 38.41 6.08
CA THR A 6 -14.60 38.22 7.28
C THR A 6 -14.59 39.52 8.08
N ILE A 7 -15.78 40.08 8.32
CA ILE A 7 -15.98 41.34 9.05
C ILE A 7 -16.24 41.01 10.52
N THR A 8 -15.30 41.33 11.41
CA THR A 8 -15.54 41.42 12.86
C THR A 8 -14.94 42.73 13.34
N ALA A 9 -15.81 43.62 13.84
CA ALA A 9 -15.46 44.99 14.20
C ALA A 9 -14.72 45.10 15.54
N LYS A 10 -13.55 45.76 15.53
CA LYS A 10 -13.21 46.94 16.36
C LYS A 10 -11.86 47.51 15.92
N GLU A 11 -11.83 48.84 15.81
CA GLU A 11 -10.72 49.67 15.33
C GLU A 11 -9.41 49.42 16.11
N GLN A 12 -8.44 48.83 15.42
CA GLN A 12 -7.03 49.21 15.48
C GLN A 12 -6.51 49.12 14.05
N GLU A 13 -5.71 50.11 13.62
CA GLU A 13 -5.04 50.16 12.31
C GLU A 13 -4.13 48.93 12.12
N GLN A 14 -4.71 47.78 11.83
CA GLN A 14 -3.99 46.59 11.43
C GLN A 14 -3.93 46.63 9.92
N GLN A 15 -2.75 46.99 9.40
CA GLN A 15 -2.36 46.72 8.03
C GLN A 15 -2.90 45.33 7.65
N GLU A 16 -3.78 45.28 6.65
CA GLU A 16 -4.28 44.03 6.08
C GLU A 16 -3.06 43.20 5.66
N LYS A 17 -2.65 42.26 6.52
CA LYS A 17 -1.60 41.31 6.18
C LYS A 17 -2.21 40.39 5.14
N LYS A 18 -2.01 40.72 3.87
CA LYS A 18 -2.38 39.89 2.72
C LYS A 18 -1.60 38.58 2.85
N VAL A 19 -2.19 37.60 3.53
CA VAL A 19 -1.67 36.24 3.56
C VAL A 19 -2.03 35.64 2.21
N ALA A 20 -1.07 35.63 1.30
CA ALA A 20 -1.18 34.85 0.08
C ALA A 20 -1.12 33.37 0.50
N ILE A 21 -2.28 32.73 0.56
CA ILE A 21 -2.38 31.28 0.77
C ILE A 21 -2.19 30.65 -0.60
N ASP A 22 -1.08 29.94 -0.78
CA ASP A 22 -0.85 29.15 -1.98
C ASP A 22 -1.78 27.95 -1.96
N PHE A 23 -2.56 27.75 -3.04
CA PHE A 23 -3.52 26.65 -3.10
C PHE A 23 -2.75 25.34 -3.25
N PHE A 24 -2.83 24.48 -2.23
CA PHE A 24 -2.19 23.18 -2.26
C PHE A 24 -3.05 22.20 -3.06
N HIS A 25 -2.65 21.92 -4.30
CA HIS A 25 -3.33 20.98 -5.17
C HIS A 25 -2.97 19.53 -4.82
N ILE A 26 -3.88 18.59 -5.13
CA ILE A 26 -3.72 17.16 -4.77
C ILE A 26 -2.50 16.52 -5.47
N ASP A 27 -2.18 16.97 -6.68
CA ASP A 27 -0.99 16.59 -7.44
C ASP A 27 0.33 17.11 -6.84
N MET A 28 0.29 18.10 -5.95
CA MET A 28 1.46 18.61 -5.22
C MET A 28 1.77 17.79 -3.96
N ILE A 29 0.89 16.87 -3.55
CA ILE A 29 1.11 15.98 -2.40
C ILE A 29 2.40 15.17 -2.54
N PRO A 30 2.64 14.43 -3.65
CA PRO A 30 3.87 13.66 -3.81
C PRO A 30 5.14 14.51 -3.73
N ASP A 31 5.11 15.73 -4.26
CA ASP A 31 6.27 16.62 -4.28
C ASP A 31 6.57 17.18 -2.88
N ALA A 32 5.53 17.45 -2.08
CA ALA A 32 5.68 17.78 -0.67
C ALA A 32 6.21 16.58 0.15
N MET A 33 5.74 15.36 -0.14
CA MET A 33 6.22 14.14 0.50
C MET A 33 7.71 13.89 0.23
N ASP A 34 8.18 14.14 -0.99
CA ASP A 34 9.60 14.02 -1.33
C ASP A 34 10.46 15.03 -0.55
N LYS A 35 9.99 16.27 -0.37
CA LYS A 35 10.67 17.26 0.48
C LYS A 35 10.77 16.80 1.95
N MET A 36 9.80 16.04 2.44
CA MET A 36 9.80 15.43 3.77
C MET A 36 10.58 14.10 3.85
N LYS A 37 11.22 13.67 2.76
CA LYS A 37 11.90 12.37 2.63
C LYS A 37 10.97 11.16 2.74
N TRP A 38 9.68 11.31 2.47
CA TRP A 38 8.70 10.23 2.41
C TRP A 38 8.61 9.62 1.01
N THR A 39 9.77 9.22 0.48
CA THR A 39 9.94 8.81 -0.92
C THR A 39 9.05 7.63 -1.33
N THR A 40 8.89 6.63 -0.47
CA THR A 40 8.01 5.48 -0.73
C THR A 40 6.54 5.90 -0.81
N ALA A 41 6.10 6.78 0.09
CA ALA A 41 4.72 7.26 0.11
C ALA A 41 4.41 8.18 -1.10
N ALA A 42 5.39 8.98 -1.53
CA ALA A 42 5.31 9.76 -2.77
C ALA A 42 5.16 8.84 -4.00
N LYS A 43 5.96 7.77 -4.09
CA LYS A 43 5.86 6.76 -5.16
C LYS A 43 4.50 6.07 -5.20
N LEU A 44 3.96 5.68 -4.04
CA LEU A 44 2.62 5.09 -3.94
C LEU A 44 1.54 6.04 -4.46
N THR A 45 1.59 7.31 -4.04
CA THR A 45 0.61 8.32 -4.44
C THR A 45 0.69 8.61 -5.95
N ARG A 46 1.90 8.70 -6.51
CA ARG A 46 2.11 8.83 -7.97
C ARG A 46 1.56 7.63 -8.72
N HIS A 47 1.81 6.42 -8.23
CA HIS A 47 1.27 5.22 -8.84
C HIS A 47 -0.26 5.23 -8.80
N TRP A 48 -0.86 5.56 -7.66
CA TRP A 48 -2.32 5.70 -7.50
C TRP A 48 -2.92 6.68 -8.52
N PHE A 49 -2.33 7.87 -8.70
CA PHE A 49 -2.79 8.84 -9.70
C PHE A 49 -2.56 8.40 -11.14
N SER A 50 -1.63 7.47 -11.39
CA SER A 50 -1.35 6.94 -12.73
C SER A 50 -2.32 5.84 -13.18
N ILE A 51 -3.10 5.24 -12.27
CA ILE A 51 -4.01 4.12 -12.58
C ILE A 51 -5.13 4.60 -13.53
N LYS A 52 -5.28 3.92 -14.66
CA LYS A 52 -6.34 4.16 -15.66
C LYS A 52 -7.06 2.85 -15.99
N PRO A 53 -8.41 2.79 -15.94
CA PRO A 53 -9.34 3.81 -15.47
C PRO A 53 -9.21 4.06 -13.96
N ALA A 54 -9.70 5.22 -13.48
CA ALA A 54 -9.67 5.56 -12.06
C ALA A 54 -10.34 4.44 -11.24
N PHE A 55 -9.56 3.81 -10.36
CA PHE A 55 -10.03 2.70 -9.54
C PHE A 55 -10.41 3.19 -8.15
N THR A 56 -11.64 2.90 -7.73
CA THR A 56 -12.11 3.25 -6.38
C THR A 56 -12.22 1.98 -5.53
N PHE A 57 -11.50 1.96 -4.42
CA PHE A 57 -11.59 0.87 -3.44
C PHE A 57 -12.91 0.98 -2.66
N THR A 58 -13.93 0.22 -3.06
CA THR A 58 -15.14 -0.01 -2.24
C THR A 58 -14.86 -1.00 -1.12
N VAL A 59 -15.67 -0.98 -0.05
CA VAL A 59 -15.55 -1.93 1.07
C VAL A 59 -15.61 -3.38 0.60
N GLN A 60 -16.48 -3.68 -0.36
CA GLN A 60 -16.61 -5.01 -0.95
C GLN A 60 -15.38 -5.40 -1.76
N SER A 61 -14.91 -4.52 -2.64
CA SER A 61 -13.69 -4.79 -3.43
C SER A 61 -12.47 -5.02 -2.55
N ARG A 62 -12.35 -4.29 -1.42
CA ARG A 62 -11.29 -4.49 -0.43
C ARG A 62 -11.37 -5.88 0.21
N ARG A 63 -12.56 -6.28 0.69
CA ARG A 63 -12.74 -7.60 1.31
C ARG A 63 -12.44 -8.72 0.32
N ILE A 64 -12.85 -8.58 -0.93
CA ILE A 64 -12.54 -9.54 -1.99
C ILE A 64 -11.03 -9.60 -2.23
N ALA A 65 -10.36 -8.46 -2.37
CA ALA A 65 -8.91 -8.39 -2.61
C ALA A 65 -8.10 -9.02 -1.45
N LEU A 66 -8.54 -8.85 -0.20
CA LEU A 66 -7.88 -9.45 0.98
C LEU A 66 -8.05 -10.96 1.08
N ASN A 67 -9.17 -11.49 0.59
CA ASN A 67 -9.47 -12.92 0.64
C ASN A 67 -9.07 -13.68 -0.64
N THR A 68 -8.76 -12.96 -1.71
CA THR A 68 -8.35 -13.53 -2.99
C THR A 68 -6.85 -13.71 -3.02
N ASP A 69 -6.40 -14.74 -3.73
CA ASP A 69 -4.98 -14.95 -4.03
C ASP A 69 -4.37 -13.70 -4.69
N ALA A 70 -3.28 -13.19 -4.11
CA ALA A 70 -2.57 -12.00 -4.58
C ALA A 70 -2.05 -12.16 -6.03
N VAL A 71 -1.84 -13.39 -6.50
CA VAL A 71 -1.44 -13.70 -7.88
C VAL A 71 -2.58 -13.48 -8.89
N LYS A 72 -3.84 -13.41 -8.43
CA LYS A 72 -5.00 -13.18 -9.30
C LYS A 72 -5.40 -11.72 -9.43
N LEU A 73 -4.76 -10.83 -8.67
CA LEU A 73 -5.01 -9.39 -8.77
C LEU A 73 -4.51 -8.84 -10.11
N PRO A 74 -5.23 -7.88 -10.72
CA PRO A 74 -4.85 -7.30 -12.00
C PRO A 74 -3.59 -6.45 -11.88
N MET A 75 -2.63 -6.67 -12.79
CA MET A 75 -1.35 -5.94 -12.83
C MET A 75 -1.52 -4.43 -13.05
N SER A 76 -2.65 -3.99 -13.60
CA SER A 76 -2.97 -2.56 -13.74
C SER A 76 -3.28 -1.86 -12.42
N GLN A 77 -3.54 -2.61 -11.35
CA GLN A 77 -3.91 -2.10 -10.02
C GLN A 77 -2.90 -2.45 -8.92
N VAL A 78 -1.88 -3.27 -9.23
CA VAL A 78 -0.88 -3.74 -8.26
C VAL A 78 0.51 -3.35 -8.74
N ASN A 79 1.33 -2.87 -7.81
CA ASN A 79 2.73 -2.57 -8.05
C ASN A 79 3.60 -3.33 -7.04
N PHE A 80 4.58 -4.08 -7.55
CA PHE A 80 5.50 -4.88 -6.75
C PHE A 80 6.87 -4.23 -6.54
N ASP A 81 7.18 -3.14 -7.24
CA ASP A 81 8.49 -2.50 -7.20
C ASP A 81 8.57 -1.39 -6.13
N ILE A 82 7.45 -0.75 -5.79
CA ILE A 82 7.44 0.39 -4.86
C ILE A 82 7.69 -0.07 -3.41
N VAL A 83 7.03 -1.12 -2.95
CA VAL A 83 7.12 -1.63 -1.57
C VAL A 83 7.78 -3.00 -1.60
N LYS A 84 9.08 -3.03 -1.31
CA LYS A 84 9.87 -4.27 -1.21
C LYS A 84 9.88 -4.77 0.24
N MET A 85 10.00 -6.09 0.42
CA MET A 85 10.11 -6.69 1.77
C MET A 85 11.32 -6.15 2.54
N SER A 86 12.42 -5.86 1.84
CA SER A 86 13.60 -5.22 2.42
C SER A 86 13.31 -3.84 3.03
N TRP A 87 12.37 -3.09 2.46
CA TRP A 87 11.88 -1.83 3.03
C TRP A 87 10.88 -2.06 4.16
N ALA A 88 9.95 -3.00 3.98
CA ALA A 88 8.89 -3.26 4.95
C ALA A 88 9.43 -3.77 6.31
N ILE A 89 10.46 -4.62 6.29
CA ILE A 89 11.08 -5.20 7.52
C ILE A 89 11.78 -4.13 8.38
N LEU A 90 12.09 -2.95 7.84
CA LEU A 90 12.67 -1.84 8.62
C LEU A 90 11.71 -1.34 9.70
N TYR A 91 10.41 -1.58 9.54
CA TYR A 91 9.38 -1.18 10.50
C TYR A 91 9.14 -2.31 11.51
N GLU A 92 9.21 -1.96 12.80
CA GLU A 92 9.07 -2.90 13.91
C GLU A 92 7.77 -3.72 13.84
N GLN A 93 6.65 -3.08 13.47
CA GLN A 93 5.35 -3.74 13.34
C GLN A 93 5.39 -4.93 12.35
N VAL A 94 6.05 -4.72 11.21
CA VAL A 94 6.18 -5.74 10.17
C VAL A 94 7.12 -6.84 10.63
N ARG A 95 8.25 -6.47 11.23
CA ARG A 95 9.23 -7.43 11.76
C ARG A 95 8.60 -8.34 12.82
N THR A 96 7.92 -7.77 13.81
CA THR A 96 7.27 -8.53 14.88
C THR A 96 6.21 -9.47 14.32
N GLY A 97 5.38 -9.02 13.39
CA GLY A 97 4.39 -9.89 12.74
C GLY A 97 5.03 -11.06 11.97
N ILE A 98 6.13 -10.82 11.25
CA ILE A 98 6.86 -11.89 10.56
C ILE A 98 7.47 -12.87 11.56
N ASP A 99 8.06 -12.37 12.65
CA ASP A 99 8.68 -13.21 13.68
C ASP A 99 7.63 -14.06 14.43
N GLU A 100 6.44 -13.51 14.67
CA GLU A 100 5.29 -14.26 15.21
C GLU A 100 4.83 -15.36 14.25
N LEU A 101 4.66 -15.03 12.96
CA LEU A 101 4.29 -16.01 11.95
C LEU A 101 5.34 -17.12 11.83
N ARG A 102 6.63 -16.79 11.88
CA ARG A 102 7.71 -17.78 11.87
C ARG A 102 7.67 -18.70 13.08
N ARG A 103 7.32 -18.18 14.27
CA ARG A 103 7.20 -18.99 15.49
C ARG A 103 5.97 -19.89 15.45
N LEU A 104 4.86 -19.38 14.92
CA LEU A 104 3.58 -20.08 14.91
C LEU A 104 3.43 -21.06 13.74
N TRP A 105 4.28 -20.95 12.71
CA TRP A 105 4.27 -21.73 11.46
C TRP A 105 3.96 -23.23 11.60
N LYS A 106 4.33 -23.87 12.72
CA LYS A 106 4.04 -25.28 13.01
C LYS A 106 2.72 -25.48 13.73
N SER A 107 1.71 -24.65 13.49
CA SER A 107 0.38 -24.84 14.06
C SER A 107 -0.39 -25.94 13.33
N ALA A 108 -1.32 -26.62 14.02
CA ALA A 108 -2.14 -27.66 13.40
C ALA A 108 -2.92 -27.15 12.18
N LYS A 109 -3.42 -25.90 12.26
CA LYS A 109 -4.15 -25.23 11.17
C LYS A 109 -3.26 -24.96 9.95
N GLU A 110 -2.01 -24.58 10.16
CA GLU A 110 -1.08 -24.35 9.04
C GLU A 110 -0.65 -25.66 8.39
N ILE A 111 -0.46 -26.72 9.18
CA ILE A 111 -0.19 -28.07 8.63
C ILE A 111 -1.38 -28.55 7.77
N GLU A 112 -2.62 -28.36 8.24
CA GLU A 112 -3.81 -28.66 7.44
C GLU A 112 -3.87 -27.83 6.16
N ARG A 113 -3.64 -26.52 6.25
CA ARG A 113 -3.57 -25.63 5.08
C ARG A 113 -2.47 -26.04 4.10
N LEU A 114 -1.31 -26.44 4.59
CA LEU A 114 -0.20 -26.91 3.76
C LEU A 114 -0.58 -28.21 3.03
N LYS A 115 -1.22 -29.16 3.72
CA LYS A 115 -1.75 -30.40 3.10
C LYS A 115 -2.80 -30.08 2.04
N GLU A 116 -3.71 -29.15 2.29
CA GLU A 116 -4.67 -28.70 1.27
C GLU A 116 -3.99 -28.10 0.04
N GLN A 117 -2.96 -27.27 0.23
CA GLN A 117 -2.21 -26.70 -0.88
C GLN A 117 -1.45 -27.76 -1.66
N LEU A 118 -0.82 -28.71 -0.96
CA LEU A 118 -0.13 -29.86 -1.56
C LEU A 118 -1.09 -30.73 -2.39
N ASN A 119 -2.32 -30.94 -1.92
CA ASN A 119 -3.34 -31.70 -2.65
C ASN A 119 -3.88 -30.93 -3.87
N LYS A 120 -3.90 -29.59 -3.83
CA LYS A 120 -4.34 -28.72 -4.94
C LYS A 120 -3.28 -28.61 -6.03
N SER A 121 -2.00 -28.55 -5.68
CA SER A 121 -0.91 -28.76 -6.63
C SER A 121 -0.92 -30.23 -6.99
N LYS A 122 -1.64 -30.63 -8.06
CA LYS A 122 -1.61 -32.01 -8.57
C LYS A 122 -0.16 -32.50 -8.55
N LEU A 123 0.18 -33.42 -7.64
CA LEU A 123 1.50 -34.03 -7.58
C LEU A 123 1.68 -34.77 -8.91
N ILE A 124 2.44 -34.17 -9.82
CA ILE A 124 2.87 -34.83 -11.04
C ILE A 124 4.20 -35.46 -10.67
N ASP A 125 4.18 -36.78 -10.50
CA ASP A 125 5.29 -37.74 -10.46
C ASP A 125 6.66 -37.24 -9.96
N GLU A 126 7.06 -37.73 -8.78
CA GLU A 126 8.44 -37.77 -8.24
C GLU A 126 9.29 -36.48 -8.28
N ALA A 127 8.71 -35.32 -8.62
CA ALA A 127 9.38 -34.03 -8.60
C ALA A 127 9.22 -33.35 -7.24
N GLU A 128 10.31 -32.79 -6.71
CA GLU A 128 10.27 -31.91 -5.54
C GLU A 128 9.37 -30.70 -5.85
N VAL A 129 8.20 -30.62 -5.19
CA VAL A 129 7.27 -29.50 -5.33
C VAL A 129 7.70 -28.39 -4.37
N PHE A 130 8.23 -27.30 -4.92
CA PHE A 130 8.56 -26.11 -4.17
C PHE A 130 7.30 -25.31 -3.83
N ILE A 131 6.91 -25.29 -2.56
CA ILE A 131 5.76 -24.53 -2.07
C ILE A 131 6.26 -23.29 -1.33
N GLY A 132 5.84 -22.10 -1.76
CA GLY A 132 6.00 -20.86 -1.00
C GLY A 132 7.36 -20.16 -1.12
N TYR A 133 8.20 -20.49 -2.10
CA TYR A 133 9.43 -19.73 -2.38
C TYR A 133 9.19 -18.54 -3.31
N SER A 134 10.23 -17.72 -3.52
CA SER A 134 10.30 -16.40 -4.18
C SER A 134 9.46 -16.18 -5.45
N GLU A 135 9.02 -17.22 -6.17
CA GLU A 135 8.10 -17.09 -7.31
C GLU A 135 6.63 -16.91 -6.90
N SER A 136 6.29 -17.23 -5.64
CA SER A 136 4.95 -17.02 -5.05
C SER A 136 4.70 -15.54 -4.74
N VAL A 137 5.78 -14.78 -4.58
CA VAL A 137 5.77 -13.32 -4.51
C VAL A 137 6.12 -12.87 -5.93
N ARG A 138 5.32 -11.98 -6.53
CA ARG A 138 5.66 -11.43 -7.85
C ARG A 138 6.79 -10.42 -7.70
N GLU A 139 7.98 -10.90 -7.40
CA GLU A 139 9.22 -10.11 -7.39
C GLU A 139 9.81 -10.17 -8.82
N HIS A 140 9.95 -9.00 -9.45
CA HIS A 140 10.71 -8.81 -10.69
C HIS A 140 12.08 -8.21 -10.38
#